data_AF-A0A9X4QPB1-F1
#
_entry.id   AF-A0A9X4QPB1-F1
#
_cell.length_a   1.000
_cell.length_b   1.000
_cell.length_c   1.000
_cell.angle_alpha   90.00
_cell.angle_beta   90.00
_cell.angle_gamma   90.00
#
_symmetry.space_group_name_H-M   'P 1'
#
loop_
_entity.id
_entity.type
_entity.pdbx_description
1 polymer ?
#
loop_
_entity_poly.entity_id
_entity_poly.type
_entity_poly.pdbx_seq_one_letter_code
_entity_poly.pdbx_strand_id
1 'polypeptide(L)'
;MFKPKSALTAQSAVLLIVNGFGLNIDNIRFIKEPKASDYYTKVKDDAYYAKAFIIANLNGLEIPRDIDPNGKVTREQFAHWIFKAISKKGDYAWIEMYQTFKDEDKVTQGYMDSVQKLLIGKIASLDNGKFRPKDAITRSEAAVMLAKALSFVKNTQPVPPAQPEQPVSPLTEVKLTSEAYGSEALKVTVSAQAPHPGYGIEIANVAFKDKQAIVTYRIVKPDPAALYPQVITTVKASVYVSNAYTPVLGGEAQ
;
A
#
# COMPACT_ATOMS: atom_id res chain seq x y z
N MET A 1 28.24 25.10 -14.76
CA MET A 1 28.26 24.23 -15.97
C MET A 1 27.78 22.82 -15.60
N PHE A 2 26.85 22.21 -16.35
CA PHE A 2 26.11 20.97 -15.97
C PHE A 2 26.93 19.65 -16.01
N LYS A 3 28.03 19.60 -16.76
CA LYS A 3 28.98 18.45 -16.87
C LYS A 3 28.30 17.06 -17.04
N PRO A 4 27.47 16.85 -18.08
CA PRO A 4 26.58 15.68 -18.20
C PRO A 4 27.28 14.32 -18.17
N LYS A 5 28.48 14.22 -18.75
CA LYS A 5 29.25 12.96 -18.84
C LYS A 5 30.02 12.59 -17.57
N SER A 6 30.05 13.48 -16.56
CA SER A 6 30.76 13.18 -15.31
C SER A 6 29.98 12.15 -14.48
N ALA A 7 30.69 11.24 -13.82
CA ALA A 7 30.10 10.28 -12.89
C ALA A 7 29.50 10.99 -11.66
N LEU A 8 28.43 10.44 -11.09
CA LEU A 8 27.91 10.87 -9.80
C LEU A 8 28.65 10.22 -8.64
N THR A 9 28.94 11.04 -7.62
CA THR A 9 29.34 10.60 -6.27
C THR A 9 28.11 10.14 -5.48
N ALA A 10 28.27 9.26 -4.48
CA ALA A 10 27.17 8.82 -3.63
C ALA A 10 26.42 9.97 -2.95
N GLN A 11 27.13 10.96 -2.40
CA GLN A 11 26.48 12.13 -1.78
C GLN A 11 25.56 12.90 -2.74
N SER A 12 25.99 13.06 -4.00
CA SER A 12 25.21 13.74 -5.02
C SER A 12 24.02 12.90 -5.49
N ALA A 13 24.20 11.58 -5.62
CA ALA A 13 23.14 10.67 -6.02
C ALA A 13 22.03 10.59 -4.96
N VAL A 14 22.40 10.43 -3.69
CA VAL A 14 21.43 10.36 -2.58
C VAL A 14 20.67 11.67 -2.44
N LEU A 15 21.36 12.81 -2.48
CA LEU A 15 20.71 14.13 -2.45
C LEU A 15 19.73 14.30 -3.61
N LEU A 16 20.13 13.88 -4.81
CA LEU A 16 19.30 13.95 -6.01
C LEU A 16 18.01 13.13 -5.86
N ILE A 17 18.09 11.91 -5.34
CA ILE A 17 16.92 11.04 -5.15
C ILE A 17 16.01 11.58 -4.05
N VAL A 18 16.58 11.91 -2.88
CA VAL A 18 15.80 12.43 -1.74
C VAL A 18 15.05 13.70 -2.11
N ASN A 19 15.73 14.66 -2.75
CA ASN A 19 15.09 15.90 -3.17
C ASN A 19 14.12 15.69 -4.34
N GLY A 20 14.49 14.86 -5.32
CA GLY A 20 13.68 14.62 -6.51
C GLY A 20 12.32 13.99 -6.17
N PHE A 21 12.32 13.02 -5.26
CA PHE A 21 11.09 12.40 -4.78
C PHE A 21 10.43 13.19 -3.64
N GLY A 22 11.08 14.22 -3.08
CA GLY A 22 10.58 14.90 -1.87
C GLY A 22 10.39 13.91 -0.72
N LEU A 23 11.37 13.04 -0.48
CA LEU A 23 11.37 12.15 0.67
C LEU A 23 11.64 12.99 1.93
N ASN A 24 10.89 12.70 3.00
CA ASN A 24 11.04 13.36 4.29
C ASN A 24 10.80 12.35 5.42
N ILE A 25 10.98 12.81 6.65
CA ILE A 25 10.79 12.05 7.88
C ILE A 25 9.92 12.83 8.88
N ASP A 26 9.13 13.78 8.39
CA ASP A 26 8.42 14.77 9.21
C ASP A 26 7.32 14.12 10.06
N ASN A 27 6.83 12.95 9.62
CA ASN A 27 5.81 12.17 10.32
C ASN A 27 6.39 11.17 11.34
N ILE A 28 7.72 11.14 11.53
CA ILE A 28 8.38 10.22 12.47
C ILE A 28 8.70 10.99 13.76
N ARG A 29 8.19 10.47 14.89
CA ARG A 29 8.53 11.00 16.22
C ARG A 29 9.76 10.29 16.75
N PHE A 30 10.84 11.04 16.95
CA PHE A 30 12.08 10.51 17.50
C PHE A 30 12.21 10.86 18.99
N ILE A 31 12.59 9.86 19.79
CA ILE A 31 12.99 10.08 21.20
C ILE A 31 14.37 10.74 21.25
N LYS A 32 15.24 10.39 20.30
CA LYS A 32 16.57 10.98 20.09
C LYS A 32 16.75 11.25 18.61
N GLU A 33 17.23 12.44 18.26
CA GLU A 33 17.51 12.80 16.87
C GLU A 33 18.51 11.83 16.23
N PRO A 34 18.17 11.22 15.07
CA PRO A 34 19.04 10.28 14.39
C PRO A 34 20.25 10.99 13.78
N LYS A 35 21.41 10.34 13.83
CA LYS A 35 22.66 10.80 13.21
C LYS A 35 23.01 9.94 12.00
N ALA A 36 23.79 10.48 11.07
CA ALA A 36 24.19 9.73 9.89
C ALA A 36 25.13 8.57 10.28
N SER A 37 25.98 8.78 11.28
CA SER A 37 26.89 7.80 11.86
C SER A 37 26.20 6.62 12.54
N ASP A 38 24.92 6.75 12.92
CA ASP A 38 24.14 5.61 13.43
C ASP A 38 23.97 4.54 12.33
N TYR A 39 23.84 4.96 11.07
CA TYR A 39 23.55 4.09 9.93
C TYR A 39 24.76 3.82 9.03
N TYR A 40 25.69 4.76 8.92
CA TYR A 40 26.78 4.74 7.94
C TYR A 40 28.15 4.95 8.59
N THR A 41 29.15 4.18 8.17
CA THR A 41 30.49 4.22 8.77
C THR A 41 31.37 5.35 8.23
N LYS A 42 31.04 5.93 7.06
CA LYS A 42 31.86 6.94 6.36
C LYS A 42 31.11 8.26 6.11
N VAL A 43 29.87 8.39 6.55
CA VAL A 43 29.09 9.65 6.42
C VAL A 43 29.23 10.42 7.73
N LYS A 44 29.81 11.62 7.66
CA LYS A 44 29.97 12.50 8.81
C LYS A 44 28.64 13.16 9.17
N ASP A 45 28.37 13.33 10.46
CA ASP A 45 27.10 13.86 10.96
C ASP A 45 26.87 15.34 10.60
N ASP A 46 27.94 16.12 10.50
CA ASP A 46 27.93 17.55 10.18
C ASP A 46 28.02 17.85 8.67
N ALA A 47 28.12 16.81 7.83
CA ALA A 47 28.20 17.00 6.39
C ALA A 47 26.89 17.56 5.84
N TYR A 48 26.97 18.47 4.85
CA TYR A 48 25.80 19.11 4.24
C TYR A 48 24.80 18.10 3.61
N TYR A 49 25.24 16.88 3.31
CA TYR A 49 24.42 15.79 2.78
C TYR A 49 23.98 14.76 3.85
N ALA A 50 24.43 14.86 5.09
CA ALA A 50 24.16 13.89 6.16
C ALA A 50 22.66 13.65 6.35
N LYS A 51 21.88 14.72 6.37
CA LYS A 51 20.41 14.65 6.49
C LYS A 51 19.76 13.85 5.35
N ALA A 52 20.27 13.96 4.13
CA ALA A 52 19.76 13.19 3.00
C ALA A 52 20.01 11.69 3.18
N PHE A 53 21.17 11.29 3.71
CA PHE A 53 21.44 9.88 4.02
C PHE A 53 20.53 9.34 5.12
N ILE A 54 20.26 10.12 6.18
CA ILE A 54 19.32 9.74 7.24
C ILE A 54 17.91 9.52 6.65
N ILE A 55 17.42 10.50 5.87
CA ILE A 55 16.12 10.41 5.21
C ILE A 55 16.05 9.18 4.30
N ALA A 56 17.08 8.95 3.49
CA ALA A 56 17.16 7.81 2.59
C ALA A 56 17.10 6.48 3.35
N ASN A 57 17.85 6.35 4.45
CA ASN A 57 17.86 5.15 5.27
C ASN A 57 16.47 4.85 5.85
N LEU A 58 15.84 5.85 6.48
CA LEU A 58 14.52 5.72 7.12
C LEU A 58 13.37 5.54 6.12
N ASN A 59 13.60 5.89 4.85
CA ASN A 59 12.68 5.62 3.75
C ASN A 59 12.99 4.29 3.04
N GLY A 60 13.97 3.50 3.50
CA GLY A 60 14.24 2.15 3.01
C GLY A 60 14.98 2.10 1.68
N LEU A 61 15.83 3.08 1.37
CA LEU A 61 16.58 3.11 0.10
C LEU A 61 17.70 2.06 0.01
N GLU A 62 18.01 1.35 1.10
CA GLU A 62 19.00 0.26 1.12
C GLU A 62 20.40 0.67 0.64
N ILE A 63 20.82 1.88 0.99
CA ILE A 63 22.19 2.34 0.76
C ILE A 63 23.13 1.56 1.69
N PRO A 64 24.26 0.99 1.20
CA PRO A 64 25.20 0.23 2.02
C PRO A 64 25.76 1.02 3.19
N ARG A 65 25.93 0.36 4.35
CA ARG A 65 26.47 0.97 5.58
C ARG A 65 27.88 1.55 5.39
N ASP A 66 28.70 0.95 4.55
CA ASP A 66 30.08 1.33 4.30
C ASP A 66 30.29 2.19 3.04
N ILE A 67 29.19 2.74 2.48
CA ILE A 67 29.21 3.61 1.31
C ILE A 67 30.19 4.77 1.49
N ASP A 68 31.08 4.97 0.51
CA ASP A 68 31.91 6.17 0.46
C ASP A 68 31.09 7.33 -0.15
N PRO A 69 30.79 8.41 0.59
CA PRO A 69 30.01 9.53 0.07
C PRO A 69 30.67 10.22 -1.13
N ASN A 70 31.99 10.16 -1.26
CA ASN A 70 32.75 10.70 -2.40
C ASN A 70 32.98 9.67 -3.50
N GLY A 71 32.70 8.40 -3.23
CA GLY A 71 32.84 7.29 -4.17
C GLY A 71 31.85 7.40 -5.33
N LYS A 72 32.26 6.89 -6.49
CA LYS A 72 31.39 6.82 -7.68
C LYS A 72 30.29 5.79 -7.46
N VAL A 73 29.08 6.11 -7.89
CA VAL A 73 27.91 5.21 -7.81
C VAL A 73 27.80 4.41 -9.09
N THR A 74 27.60 3.10 -8.97
CA THR A 74 27.35 2.25 -10.14
C THR A 74 25.92 2.43 -10.65
N ARG A 75 25.70 2.13 -11.93
CA ARG A 75 24.38 2.24 -12.55
C ARG A 75 23.33 1.35 -11.89
N GLU A 76 23.69 0.15 -11.45
CA GLU A 76 22.78 -0.73 -10.71
C GLU A 76 22.43 -0.22 -9.31
N GLN A 77 23.40 0.38 -8.59
CA GLN A 77 23.13 0.95 -7.25
C GLN A 77 22.13 2.09 -7.36
N PHE A 78 22.36 3.01 -8.31
CA PHE A 78 21.44 4.11 -8.55
C PHE A 78 20.06 3.62 -8.97
N ALA A 79 19.98 2.62 -9.85
CA ALA A 79 18.73 2.01 -10.26
C ALA A 79 17.98 1.39 -9.07
N HIS A 80 18.68 0.64 -8.22
CA HIS A 80 18.10 0.06 -7.02
C HIS A 80 17.53 1.13 -6.08
N TRP A 81 18.27 2.21 -5.82
CA TRP A 81 17.80 3.30 -4.96
C TRP A 81 16.61 4.06 -5.56
N ILE A 82 16.58 4.24 -6.88
CA ILE A 82 15.41 4.81 -7.59
C ILE A 82 14.20 3.91 -7.40
N PHE A 83 14.35 2.60 -7.57
CA PHE A 83 13.24 1.65 -7.40
C PHE A 83 12.69 1.70 -5.97
N LYS A 84 13.55 1.66 -4.94
CA LYS A 84 13.13 1.80 -3.54
C LYS A 84 12.42 3.13 -3.27
N ALA A 85 12.90 4.22 -3.86
CA ALA A 85 12.26 5.53 -3.75
C ALA A 85 10.87 5.57 -4.42
N ILE A 86 10.68 4.88 -5.55
CA ILE A 86 9.35 4.69 -6.18
C ILE A 86 8.45 3.92 -5.22
N SER A 87 8.89 2.77 -4.70
CA SER A 87 8.09 1.96 -3.76
C SER A 87 7.68 2.72 -2.50
N LYS A 88 8.46 3.74 -2.10
CA LYS A 88 8.08 4.60 -0.97
C LYS A 88 6.93 5.56 -1.28
N LYS A 89 6.65 5.84 -2.56
CA LYS A 89 5.54 6.70 -2.99
C LYS A 89 4.22 5.97 -3.15
N GLY A 90 4.26 4.64 -3.16
CA GLY A 90 3.08 3.79 -3.18
C GLY A 90 3.45 2.39 -3.64
N ASP A 91 2.51 1.48 -3.45
CA ASP A 91 2.57 0.16 -4.05
C ASP A 91 2.09 0.26 -5.49
N TYR A 92 2.90 -0.20 -6.43
CA TYR A 92 2.57 -0.16 -7.86
C TYR A 92 2.45 -1.58 -8.39
N ALA A 93 1.47 -1.80 -9.27
CA ALA A 93 1.37 -3.04 -10.01
C ALA A 93 2.48 -3.06 -11.07
N TRP A 94 3.38 -4.04 -10.96
CA TRP A 94 4.44 -4.26 -11.93
C TRP A 94 4.08 -5.47 -12.79
N ILE A 95 4.42 -5.40 -14.08
CA ILE A 95 4.31 -6.57 -14.95
C ILE A 95 5.43 -7.56 -14.55
N GLU A 96 5.07 -8.80 -14.23
CA GLU A 96 6.00 -9.87 -13.87
C GLU A 96 6.54 -10.59 -15.12
N MET A 97 7.16 -9.84 -16.03
CA MET A 97 7.91 -10.40 -17.16
C MET A 97 9.40 -10.35 -16.86
N TYR A 98 10.13 -11.40 -17.24
CA TYR A 98 11.58 -11.38 -17.16
C TYR A 98 12.18 -10.94 -18.49
N GLN A 99 12.94 -9.84 -18.51
CA GLN A 99 13.68 -9.38 -19.68
C GLN A 99 15.14 -9.82 -19.59
N THR A 100 15.60 -10.65 -20.52
CA THR A 100 17.00 -11.04 -20.61
C THR A 100 17.86 -9.92 -21.19
N PHE A 101 19.12 -9.81 -20.73
CA PHE A 101 20.11 -8.89 -21.28
C PHE A 101 21.53 -9.44 -21.14
N LYS A 102 22.45 -8.98 -22.01
CA LYS A 102 23.74 -9.63 -22.28
C LYS A 102 24.73 -9.66 -21.10
N ASP A 103 24.52 -8.82 -20.09
CA ASP A 103 25.39 -8.68 -18.91
C ASP A 103 24.61 -8.79 -17.60
N GLU A 104 23.51 -9.56 -17.62
CA GLU A 104 22.68 -9.83 -16.44
C GLU A 104 23.40 -10.61 -15.35
N ASP A 105 24.36 -11.47 -15.73
CA ASP A 105 25.26 -12.20 -14.83
C ASP A 105 26.14 -11.27 -13.97
N LYS A 106 26.32 -10.02 -14.40
CA LYS A 106 27.10 -9.01 -13.67
C LYS A 106 26.28 -8.22 -12.66
N VAL A 107 24.97 -8.40 -12.60
CA VAL A 107 24.12 -7.68 -11.64
C VAL A 107 24.37 -8.23 -10.24
N THR A 108 24.53 -7.33 -9.27
CA THR A 108 24.68 -7.73 -7.86
C THR A 108 23.43 -8.46 -7.38
N GLN A 109 23.62 -9.55 -6.64
CA GLN A 109 22.51 -10.27 -6.00
C GLN A 109 21.66 -9.31 -5.15
N GLY A 110 20.34 -9.38 -5.32
CA GLY A 110 19.39 -8.47 -4.67
C GLY A 110 19.03 -7.22 -5.48
N TYR A 111 19.79 -6.87 -6.53
CA TYR A 111 19.46 -5.72 -7.39
C TYR A 111 18.71 -6.10 -8.66
N MET A 112 18.69 -7.39 -9.02
CA MET A 112 18.07 -7.86 -10.27
C MET A 112 16.60 -7.47 -10.39
N ASP A 113 15.81 -7.64 -9.31
CA ASP A 113 14.40 -7.25 -9.31
C ASP A 113 14.24 -5.76 -9.65
N SER A 114 14.97 -4.88 -8.95
CA SER A 114 14.93 -3.44 -9.22
C SER A 114 15.32 -3.10 -10.66
N VAL A 115 16.34 -3.76 -11.21
CA VAL A 115 16.76 -3.57 -12.61
C VAL A 115 15.64 -4.01 -13.57
N GLN A 116 15.06 -5.19 -13.37
CA GLN A 116 13.96 -5.72 -14.18
C GLN A 116 12.75 -4.78 -14.14
N LYS A 117 12.28 -4.38 -12.95
CA LYS A 117 11.14 -3.47 -12.78
C LYS A 117 11.37 -2.14 -13.50
N LEU A 118 12.55 -1.55 -13.36
CA LEU A 118 12.86 -0.28 -14.02
C LEU A 118 13.00 -0.41 -15.54
N LEU A 119 13.47 -1.55 -16.07
CA LEU A 119 13.49 -1.81 -17.51
C LEU A 119 12.08 -2.00 -18.07
N ILE A 120 11.25 -2.81 -17.42
CA ILE A 120 9.85 -3.08 -17.80
C ILE A 120 9.03 -1.78 -17.75
N GLY A 121 9.22 -0.98 -16.69
CA GLY A 121 8.61 0.35 -16.55
C GLY A 121 9.18 1.41 -17.48
N LYS A 122 10.16 1.07 -18.35
CA LYS A 122 10.86 1.97 -19.28
C LYS A 122 11.56 3.15 -18.62
N ILE A 123 11.82 3.05 -17.32
CA ILE A 123 12.52 4.05 -16.50
C ILE A 123 14.02 3.95 -16.76
N ALA A 124 14.55 2.72 -16.80
CA ALA A 124 15.89 2.41 -17.27
C ALA A 124 15.85 1.92 -18.73
N SER A 125 17.02 1.86 -19.35
CA SER A 125 17.18 1.34 -20.71
C SER A 125 18.49 0.57 -20.85
N LEU A 126 18.48 -0.39 -21.78
CA LEU A 126 19.67 -1.10 -22.24
C LEU A 126 20.38 -0.29 -23.33
N ASP A 127 21.68 -0.46 -23.43
CA ASP A 127 22.55 0.06 -24.48
C ASP A 127 23.16 -1.13 -25.22
N ASN A 128 22.82 -1.31 -26.50
CA ASN A 128 23.23 -2.46 -27.32
C ASN A 128 22.95 -3.84 -26.67
N GLY A 129 21.84 -3.93 -25.92
CA GLY A 129 21.42 -5.12 -25.20
C GLY A 129 22.14 -5.35 -23.86
N LYS A 130 22.87 -4.35 -23.34
CA LYS A 130 23.56 -4.40 -22.04
C LYS A 130 22.99 -3.35 -21.08
N PHE A 131 22.89 -3.69 -19.80
CA PHE A 131 22.49 -2.75 -18.76
C PHE A 131 23.68 -1.94 -18.23
N ARG A 132 24.90 -2.51 -18.26
CA ARG A 132 26.14 -1.95 -17.71
C ARG A 132 26.08 -1.75 -16.18
N PRO A 133 25.79 -2.81 -15.39
CA PRO A 133 25.50 -2.68 -13.96
C PRO A 133 26.66 -2.09 -13.16
N LYS A 134 27.91 -2.42 -13.52
CA LYS A 134 29.12 -2.01 -12.79
C LYS A 134 29.70 -0.66 -13.24
N ASP A 135 29.19 -0.09 -14.33
CA ASP A 135 29.66 1.21 -14.81
C ASP A 135 29.23 2.31 -13.85
N ALA A 136 30.07 3.33 -13.69
CA ALA A 136 29.69 4.52 -12.95
C ALA A 136 28.56 5.26 -13.69
N ILE A 137 27.47 5.60 -12.99
CA ILE A 137 26.37 6.34 -13.60
C ILE A 137 26.77 7.79 -13.87
N THR A 138 26.52 8.27 -15.08
CA THR A 138 26.74 9.67 -15.44
C THR A 138 25.61 10.57 -14.94
N ARG A 139 25.90 11.87 -14.78
CA ARG A 139 24.89 12.88 -14.40
C ARG A 139 23.70 12.88 -15.37
N SER A 140 23.95 12.75 -16.68
CA SER A 140 22.88 12.68 -17.67
C SER A 140 22.01 11.43 -17.53
N GLU A 141 22.60 10.26 -17.31
CA GLU A 141 21.84 9.01 -17.16
C GLU A 141 21.00 9.04 -15.88
N ALA A 142 21.58 9.51 -14.77
CA ALA A 142 20.88 9.66 -13.52
C ALA A 142 19.71 10.65 -13.62
N ALA A 143 19.92 11.80 -14.29
CA ALA A 143 18.86 12.78 -14.50
C ALA A 143 17.71 12.23 -15.35
N VAL A 144 18.01 11.50 -16.43
CA VAL A 144 16.99 10.87 -17.28
C VAL A 144 16.23 9.79 -16.50
N MET A 145 16.93 8.94 -15.75
CA MET A 145 16.30 7.87 -14.97
C MET A 145 15.42 8.45 -13.86
N LEU A 146 15.88 9.47 -13.14
CA LEU A 146 15.07 10.17 -12.15
C LEU A 146 13.83 10.82 -12.78
N ALA A 147 13.99 11.57 -13.87
CA ALA A 147 12.87 12.24 -14.53
C ALA A 147 11.79 11.24 -14.97
N LYS A 148 12.19 10.10 -15.53
CA LYS A 148 11.26 9.02 -15.89
C LYS A 148 10.60 8.38 -14.68
N ALA A 149 11.34 8.16 -13.60
CA ALA A 149 10.80 7.62 -12.35
C ALA A 149 9.75 8.56 -11.73
N LEU A 150 10.01 9.87 -11.70
CA LEU A 150 9.05 10.86 -11.23
C LEU A 150 7.82 10.93 -12.13
N SER A 151 8.01 10.83 -13.45
CA SER A 151 6.91 10.73 -14.41
C SER A 151 6.07 9.47 -14.19
N PHE A 152 6.68 8.34 -13.89
CA PHE A 152 5.98 7.10 -13.54
C PHE A 152 5.13 7.30 -12.28
N VAL A 153 5.72 7.75 -11.18
CA VAL A 153 5.00 8.00 -9.91
C VAL A 153 3.82 8.97 -10.11
N LYS A 154 3.99 10.01 -10.92
CA LYS A 154 2.95 11.01 -11.18
C LYS A 154 1.79 10.46 -12.01
N ASN A 155 2.08 9.60 -12.99
CA ASN A 155 1.11 9.18 -14.00
C ASN A 155 0.57 7.75 -13.78
N THR A 156 1.07 7.04 -12.78
CA THR A 156 0.62 5.69 -12.44
C THR A 156 -0.12 5.73 -11.11
N GLN A 157 -1.34 5.19 -11.09
CA GLN A 157 -2.13 5.09 -9.87
C GLN A 157 -1.57 3.95 -9.00
N PRO A 158 -1.23 4.21 -7.73
CA PRO A 158 -0.86 3.15 -6.80
C PRO A 158 -2.01 2.15 -6.63
N VAL A 159 -1.65 0.90 -6.38
CA VAL A 159 -2.59 -0.13 -5.94
C VAL A 159 -3.23 0.38 -4.65
N PRO A 160 -4.57 0.45 -4.56
CA PRO A 160 -5.24 0.78 -3.33
C PRO A 160 -4.76 -0.18 -2.24
N PRO A 161 -4.48 0.29 -1.02
CA PRO A 161 -4.19 -0.62 0.08
C PRO A 161 -5.33 -1.63 0.15
N ALA A 162 -4.98 -2.90 0.32
CA ALA A 162 -5.98 -3.95 0.47
C ALA A 162 -6.98 -3.45 1.53
N GLN A 163 -8.24 -3.28 1.12
CA GLN A 163 -9.28 -3.07 2.12
C GLN A 163 -9.19 -4.28 3.05
N PRO A 164 -9.15 -4.08 4.39
CA PRO A 164 -9.28 -5.22 5.28
C PRO A 164 -10.49 -6.00 4.77
N GLU A 165 -10.30 -7.28 4.45
CA GLU A 165 -11.37 -8.14 3.95
C GLU A 165 -12.55 -7.87 4.87
N GLN A 166 -13.60 -7.21 4.36
CA GLN A 166 -14.82 -7.13 5.13
C GLN A 166 -15.17 -8.59 5.38
N PRO A 167 -15.29 -9.05 6.64
CA PRO A 167 -15.59 -10.43 6.89
C PRO A 167 -16.81 -10.77 6.04
N VAL A 168 -16.63 -11.69 5.09
CA VAL A 168 -17.71 -12.11 4.22
C VAL A 168 -18.82 -12.57 5.14
N SER A 169 -19.93 -11.83 5.13
CA SER A 169 -21.07 -12.11 5.98
C SER A 169 -21.46 -13.58 5.76
N PRO A 170 -21.51 -14.43 6.78
CA PRO A 170 -21.97 -15.81 6.63
C PRO A 170 -23.46 -15.87 6.27
N LEU A 171 -24.19 -14.76 6.40
CA LEU A 171 -25.59 -14.66 6.03
C LEU A 171 -25.75 -14.27 4.56
N THR A 172 -26.62 -14.98 3.85
CA THR A 172 -27.01 -14.68 2.47
C THR A 172 -28.49 -14.30 2.40
N GLU A 173 -28.91 -13.69 1.29
CA GLU A 173 -30.31 -13.29 1.03
C GLU A 173 -30.96 -12.46 2.15
N VAL A 174 -30.22 -11.50 2.71
CA VAL A 174 -30.76 -10.61 3.75
C VAL A 174 -31.90 -9.78 3.18
N LYS A 175 -33.08 -9.90 3.77
CA LYS A 175 -34.33 -9.26 3.35
C LYS A 175 -34.98 -8.58 4.54
N LEU A 176 -35.65 -7.47 4.27
CA LEU A 176 -36.50 -6.77 5.23
C LEU A 176 -37.95 -6.84 4.76
N THR A 177 -38.85 -7.26 5.65
CA THR A 177 -40.30 -7.22 5.43
C THR A 177 -40.96 -6.42 6.54
N SER A 178 -42.14 -5.88 6.26
CA SER A 178 -42.93 -5.14 7.24
C SER A 178 -44.40 -5.48 7.12
N GLU A 179 -45.07 -5.70 8.24
CA GLU A 179 -46.51 -5.94 8.34
C GLU A 179 -47.15 -5.00 9.36
N ALA A 180 -48.43 -4.66 9.18
CA ALA A 180 -49.15 -3.82 10.13
C ALA A 180 -49.25 -4.51 11.50
N TYR A 181 -49.00 -3.77 12.57
CA TYR A 181 -49.11 -4.24 13.94
C TYR A 181 -49.92 -3.23 14.77
N GLY A 182 -51.21 -3.48 14.90
CA GLY A 182 -52.14 -2.51 15.47
C GLY A 182 -52.35 -1.28 14.58
N SER A 183 -52.84 -0.19 15.17
CA SER A 183 -53.19 1.04 14.44
C SER A 183 -52.02 2.00 14.20
N GLU A 184 -50.94 1.89 14.96
CA GLU A 184 -49.87 2.90 15.00
C GLU A 184 -48.46 2.34 14.74
N ALA A 185 -48.31 1.02 14.58
CA ALA A 185 -47.01 0.37 14.42
C ALA A 185 -46.96 -0.59 13.23
N LEU A 186 -45.73 -0.81 12.77
CA LEU A 186 -45.32 -1.85 11.85
C LEU A 186 -44.42 -2.82 12.60
N LYS A 187 -44.65 -4.11 12.41
CA LYS A 187 -43.68 -5.14 12.79
C LYS A 187 -42.74 -5.33 11.61
N VAL A 188 -41.49 -4.93 11.81
CA VAL A 188 -40.43 -5.03 10.80
C VAL A 188 -39.59 -6.27 11.10
N THR A 189 -39.39 -7.12 10.11
CA THR A 189 -38.62 -8.37 10.26
C THR A 189 -37.45 -8.37 9.29
N VAL A 190 -36.25 -8.57 9.82
CA VAL A 190 -35.06 -8.88 9.01
C VAL A 190 -34.89 -10.40 9.00
N SER A 191 -34.77 -10.99 7.81
CA SER A 191 -34.54 -12.43 7.63
C SER A 191 -33.35 -12.67 6.71
N ALA A 192 -32.61 -13.75 6.94
CA ALA A 192 -31.50 -14.18 6.09
C ALA A 192 -31.36 -15.70 6.09
N GLN A 193 -30.59 -16.23 5.13
CA GLN A 193 -30.17 -17.63 5.12
C GLN A 193 -28.80 -17.74 5.80
N ALA A 194 -28.71 -18.63 6.79
CA ALA A 194 -27.50 -19.01 7.49
C ALA A 194 -27.03 -20.40 7.05
N PRO A 195 -25.71 -20.68 7.03
CA PRO A 195 -25.19 -21.97 6.58
C PRO A 195 -25.55 -23.14 7.51
N HIS A 196 -25.82 -22.86 8.79
CA HIS A 196 -26.27 -23.83 9.80
C HIS A 196 -27.01 -23.13 10.94
N PRO A 197 -27.84 -23.83 11.73
CA PRO A 197 -28.67 -23.24 12.80
C PRO A 197 -27.90 -22.69 14.01
N GLY A 198 -26.57 -22.70 13.96
CA GLY A 198 -25.75 -22.09 15.01
C GLY A 198 -25.64 -20.58 14.88
N TYR A 199 -25.89 -20.04 13.69
CA TYR A 199 -25.98 -18.61 13.50
C TYR A 199 -27.36 -18.09 13.91
N GLY A 200 -27.38 -16.86 14.40
CA GLY A 200 -28.59 -16.08 14.58
C GLY A 200 -28.45 -14.70 13.94
N ILE A 201 -29.54 -13.95 13.96
CA ILE A 201 -29.58 -12.54 13.59
C ILE A 201 -30.30 -11.79 14.69
N GLU A 202 -29.82 -10.59 15.01
CA GLU A 202 -30.47 -9.68 15.94
C GLU A 202 -30.57 -8.28 15.32
N ILE A 203 -31.56 -7.49 15.76
CA ILE A 203 -31.64 -6.08 15.38
C ILE A 203 -30.68 -5.30 16.28
N ALA A 204 -29.64 -4.70 15.69
CA ALA A 204 -28.61 -3.99 16.43
C ALA A 204 -29.02 -2.55 16.76
N ASN A 205 -29.68 -1.88 15.82
CA ASN A 205 -30.13 -0.50 15.97
C ASN A 205 -31.27 -0.18 14.99
N VAL A 206 -32.11 0.79 15.36
CA VAL A 206 -33.09 1.42 14.48
C VAL A 206 -32.86 2.93 14.52
N ALA A 207 -32.32 3.48 13.43
CA ALA A 207 -32.09 4.91 13.29
C ALA A 207 -33.22 5.56 12.50
N PHE A 208 -33.74 6.69 13.01
CA PHE A 208 -34.80 7.44 12.35
C PHE A 208 -34.22 8.65 11.63
N LYS A 209 -34.36 8.71 10.32
CA LYS A 209 -33.87 9.82 9.49
C LYS A 209 -34.73 9.97 8.25
N ASP A 210 -35.10 11.19 7.89
CA ASP A 210 -35.81 11.49 6.63
C ASP A 210 -37.09 10.64 6.40
N LYS A 211 -37.92 10.46 7.44
CA LYS A 211 -39.11 9.58 7.48
C LYS A 211 -38.82 8.09 7.22
N GLN A 212 -37.56 7.66 7.28
CA GLN A 212 -37.16 6.27 7.24
C GLN A 212 -36.82 5.77 8.63
N ALA A 213 -37.13 4.49 8.87
CA ALA A 213 -36.61 3.73 9.99
C ALA A 213 -35.55 2.76 9.44
N ILE A 214 -34.29 3.14 9.59
CA ILE A 214 -33.13 2.40 9.09
C ILE A 214 -32.80 1.31 10.12
N VAL A 215 -33.08 0.06 9.75
CA VAL A 215 -32.90 -1.11 10.61
C VAL A 215 -31.57 -1.78 10.27
N THR A 216 -30.60 -1.69 11.19
CA THR A 216 -29.33 -2.41 11.09
C THR A 216 -29.40 -3.70 11.92
N TYR A 217 -28.74 -4.76 11.45
CA TYR A 217 -28.72 -6.05 12.14
C TYR A 217 -27.30 -6.44 12.52
N ARG A 218 -27.16 -7.40 13.44
CA ARG A 218 -25.90 -8.05 13.78
C ARG A 218 -26.06 -9.57 13.72
N ILE A 219 -24.98 -10.26 13.38
CA ILE A 219 -24.92 -11.71 13.38
C ILE A 219 -24.60 -12.22 14.77
N VAL A 220 -25.43 -13.12 15.27
CA VAL A 220 -25.12 -13.92 16.45
C VAL A 220 -24.29 -15.12 15.98
N LYS A 221 -23.05 -15.22 16.45
CA LYS A 221 -22.13 -16.29 16.03
C LYS A 221 -22.46 -17.61 16.75
N PRO A 222 -22.22 -18.76 16.11
CA PRO A 222 -22.37 -20.07 16.76
C PRO A 222 -21.42 -20.22 17.95
N ASP A 223 -21.85 -21.01 18.92
CA ASP A 223 -20.98 -21.50 19.99
C ASP A 223 -19.97 -22.49 19.38
N PRO A 224 -18.66 -22.19 19.43
CA PRO A 224 -17.64 -23.05 18.84
C PRO A 224 -17.57 -24.45 19.48
N ALA A 225 -18.11 -24.65 20.70
CA ALA A 225 -18.13 -25.94 21.38
C ALA A 225 -19.34 -26.81 21.00
N ALA A 226 -20.34 -26.24 20.32
CA ALA A 226 -21.56 -26.95 19.95
C ALA A 226 -21.47 -27.58 18.55
N LEU A 227 -22.13 -28.73 18.37
CA LEU A 227 -22.25 -29.40 17.08
C LEU A 227 -23.53 -28.94 16.36
N TYR A 228 -23.38 -28.46 15.12
CA TYR A 228 -24.50 -28.00 14.31
C TYR A 228 -24.65 -28.84 13.03
N PRO A 229 -25.90 -29.21 12.65
CA PRO A 229 -26.15 -29.87 11.38
C PRO A 229 -25.82 -28.93 10.20
N GLN A 230 -25.25 -29.50 9.13
CA GLN A 230 -24.85 -28.75 7.93
C GLN A 230 -26.04 -28.53 7.00
N VAL A 231 -27.00 -27.72 7.44
CA VAL A 231 -28.23 -27.41 6.70
C VAL A 231 -28.47 -25.91 6.72
N ILE A 232 -28.75 -25.34 5.54
CA ILE A 232 -29.11 -23.93 5.43
C ILE A 232 -30.40 -23.66 6.22
N THR A 233 -30.37 -22.64 7.07
CA THR A 233 -31.49 -22.28 7.93
C THR A 233 -31.84 -20.82 7.81
N THR A 234 -33.14 -20.51 7.83
CA THR A 234 -33.60 -19.13 7.82
C THR A 234 -33.58 -18.57 9.23
N VAL A 235 -32.78 -17.52 9.45
CA VAL A 235 -32.73 -16.75 10.70
C VAL A 235 -33.56 -15.48 10.55
N LYS A 236 -34.21 -15.04 11.63
CA LYS A 236 -35.02 -13.82 11.62
C LYS A 236 -35.02 -13.09 12.96
N ALA A 237 -35.10 -11.77 12.90
CA ALA A 237 -35.31 -10.89 14.05
C ALA A 237 -36.34 -9.82 13.70
N SER A 238 -37.14 -9.40 14.69
CA SER A 238 -38.18 -8.40 14.48
C SER A 238 -38.07 -7.24 15.46
N VAL A 239 -38.47 -6.06 15.00
CA VAL A 239 -38.60 -4.83 15.80
C VAL A 239 -39.90 -4.12 15.43
N TYR A 240 -40.47 -3.40 16.37
CA TYR A 240 -41.66 -2.58 16.15
C TYR A 240 -41.27 -1.13 15.89
N VAL A 241 -41.84 -0.55 14.84
CA VAL A 241 -41.55 0.81 14.37
C VAL A 241 -42.87 1.53 14.16
N SER A 242 -42.97 2.82 14.48
CA SER A 242 -44.18 3.58 14.15
C SER A 242 -44.48 3.55 12.65
N ASN A 243 -45.76 3.40 12.29
CA ASN A 243 -46.22 3.44 10.90
C ASN A 243 -46.06 4.81 10.21
N ALA A 244 -45.63 5.84 10.95
CA ALA A 244 -45.21 7.12 10.41
C ALA A 244 -43.88 7.05 9.63
N TYR A 245 -43.12 5.96 9.76
CA TYR A 245 -41.82 5.76 9.10
C TYR A 245 -41.87 4.62 8.09
N THR A 246 -41.09 4.74 7.02
CA THR A 246 -40.86 3.66 6.05
C THR A 246 -39.64 2.84 6.49
N PRO A 247 -39.79 1.54 6.79
CA PRO A 247 -38.67 0.69 7.16
C PRO A 247 -37.71 0.45 5.99
N VAL A 248 -36.40 0.56 6.23
CA VAL A 248 -35.35 0.28 5.24
C VAL A 248 -34.18 -0.48 5.88
N LEU A 249 -33.47 -1.30 5.10
CA LEU A 249 -32.35 -2.12 5.60
C LEU A 249 -31.05 -1.28 5.66
N GLY A 250 -30.43 -1.19 6.82
CA GLY A 250 -29.25 -0.36 7.09
C GLY A 250 -27.88 -1.07 7.00
N GLY A 251 -27.85 -2.36 6.67
CA GLY A 251 -26.63 -3.17 6.61
C GLY A 251 -26.26 -3.88 7.93
N GLU A 252 -25.21 -4.71 7.88
CA GLU A 252 -24.64 -5.41 9.04
C GLU A 252 -23.84 -4.43 9.90
N ALA A 253 -24.15 -4.36 11.19
CA ALA A 253 -23.42 -3.57 12.18
C ALA A 253 -22.11 -4.26 12.55
N GLN A 254 -21.02 -3.48 12.60
CA GLN A 254 -19.71 -3.94 13.07
C GLN A 254 -19.67 -4.15 14.59
#